data_AF-A0A2E0ZZH3-F1
#
_entry.id   AF-A0A2E0ZZH3-F1
#
_cell.length_a   1.000
_cell.length_b   1.000
_cell.length_c   1.000
_cell.angle_alpha   90.00
_cell.angle_beta   90.00
_cell.angle_gamma   90.00
#
_symmetry.space_group_name_H-M   'P 1'
#
loop_
_entity.id
_entity.type
_entity.pdbx_description
1 polymer ?
#
loop_
_entity_poly.entity_id
_entity_poly.type
_entity_poly.pdbx_seq_one_letter_code
_entity_poly.pdbx_strand_id
1 'polypeptide(L)' 'MFKPDNQVKGLYSKQLITNDVWVVKAKQRGINKPVTVTLGRVDVINVREARRLAKENLALLASGINPNQKRKTELRAE' A
#
# COMPACT_ATOMS: atom_id res chain seq x y z
N MET A 1 11.61 9.85 -2.63
CA MET A 1 12.38 8.90 -1.79
C MET A 1 11.43 8.00 -1.01
N PHE A 2 11.76 6.74 -0.70
CA PHE A 2 10.90 5.86 0.12
C PHE A 2 11.42 5.83 1.56
N LYS A 3 10.60 6.25 2.52
CA LYS A 3 10.90 6.17 3.95
C LYS A 3 10.12 5.01 4.56
N PRO A 4 10.77 3.97 5.12
CA PRO A 4 10.07 2.86 5.76
C PRO A 4 9.36 3.31 7.04
N ASP A 5 8.22 2.70 7.35
CA ASP A 5 7.59 2.86 8.67
C ASP A 5 8.29 1.96 9.71
N ASN A 6 8.40 2.45 10.95
CA ASN A 6 9.09 1.74 12.03
C ASN A 6 8.26 0.58 12.61
N GLN A 7 6.93 0.60 12.49
CA GLN A 7 6.07 -0.43 13.09
C GLN A 7 5.64 -1.51 12.09
N VAL A 8 5.33 -1.13 10.85
CA VAL A 8 4.82 -2.06 9.84
C VAL A 8 5.88 -2.32 8.78
N LYS A 9 6.49 -3.51 8.83
CA LYS A 9 7.41 -3.98 7.78
C LYS A 9 6.65 -4.10 6.46
N GLY A 10 7.15 -3.42 5.43
CA GLY A 10 6.52 -3.37 4.11
C GLY A 10 5.67 -2.12 3.86
N LEU A 11 5.43 -1.27 4.86
CA LEU A 11 4.85 0.06 4.69
C LEU A 11 5.96 1.10 4.51
N TYR A 12 5.76 2.00 3.54
CA TYR A 12 6.67 3.09 3.23
C TYR A 12 5.88 4.37 2.95
N SER A 13 6.41 5.53 3.33
CA SER A 13 6.01 6.81 2.76
C SER A 13 6.91 7.14 1.57
N LYS A 14 6.30 7.34 0.41
CA LYS A 14 6.96 7.77 -0.82
C LYS A 14 6.82 9.27 -0.91
N GLN A 15 7.95 9.96 -0.77
CA GLN A 15 8.04 11.40 -1.02
C GLN A 15 7.94 11.66 -2.51
N LEU A 16 6.93 12.44 -2.92
CA LEU A 16 6.75 12.94 -4.29
C LEU A 16 6.99 14.44 -4.33
N ILE A 17 7.14 15.01 -5.54
CA ILE A 17 7.34 16.45 -5.74
C ILE A 17 6.11 17.24 -5.28
N THR A 18 4.92 16.67 -5.46
CA THR A 18 3.65 17.32 -5.12
C THR A 18 3.15 16.97 -3.74
N ASN A 19 2.87 15.69 -3.45
CA ASN A 19 2.37 15.27 -2.15
C ASN A 19 2.89 13.88 -1.79
N ASP A 20 3.24 13.68 -0.53
CA ASP A 20 3.73 12.40 -0.04
C ASP A 20 2.61 11.37 -0.03
N VAL A 21 2.94 10.12 -0.38
CA VAL A 21 1.97 9.03 -0.45
C VAL A 21 2.43 7.82 0.35
N TRP A 22 1.50 7.16 1.03
CA TRP A 22 1.72 5.86 1.64
C TRP A 22 1.72 4.77 0.57
N VAL A 23 2.70 3.88 0.62
CA VAL A 23 2.85 2.74 -0.29
C VAL A 23 3.22 1.49 0.50
N VAL A 24 2.65 0.37 0.11
CA VAL A 24 2.97 -0.96 0.64
C VAL A 24 3.76 -1.71 -0.42
N LYS A 25 4.92 -2.25 -0.06
CA LYS A 25 5.72 -3.12 -0.94
C LYS A 25 5.84 -4.49 -0.31
N ALA A 26 5.30 -5.50 -0.97
CA ALA A 26 5.44 -6.89 -0.55
C ALA A 26 5.37 -7.84 -1.73
N LYS A 27 5.90 -9.05 -1.54
CA LYS A 27 5.84 -10.12 -2.54
C LYS A 27 4.46 -10.77 -2.51
N GLN A 28 3.84 -10.90 -3.67
CA GLN A 28 2.58 -11.65 -3.79
C GLN A 28 2.88 -13.15 -3.71
N ARG A 29 2.18 -13.86 -2.82
CA ARG A 29 2.28 -15.32 -2.71
C ARG A 29 1.79 -15.98 -4.00
N GLY A 30 2.47 -17.03 -4.45
CA GLY A 30 2.18 -17.74 -5.70
C GLY A 30 2.94 -17.19 -6.92
N ILE A 31 2.94 -15.88 -7.13
CA ILE A 31 3.62 -15.25 -8.28
C ILE A 31 5.07 -14.87 -7.96
N ASN A 32 5.43 -14.75 -6.67
CA ASN A 32 6.75 -14.36 -6.16
C ASN A 32 7.27 -13.01 -6.71
N LYS A 33 6.38 -12.19 -7.28
CA LYS A 33 6.70 -10.86 -7.78
C LYS A 33 6.50 -9.80 -6.70
N PRO A 34 7.41 -8.83 -6.57
CA PRO A 34 7.22 -7.69 -5.67
C PRO A 34 6.12 -6.78 -6.23
N VAL A 35 5.06 -6.58 -5.45
CA VAL A 35 3.95 -5.68 -5.77
C VAL A 35 4.08 -4.43 -4.92
N THR A 36 3.89 -3.27 -5.56
CA THR A 36 3.77 -1.97 -4.87
C THR A 36 2.31 -1.54 -4.94
N VAL A 37 1.70 -1.31 -3.78
CA VAL A 37 0.31 -0.85 -3.64
C VAL A 37 0.35 0.56 -3.05
N THR A 38 -0.15 1.55 -3.78
CA THR A 38 -0.28 2.90 -3.24
C THR A 38 -1.55 2.96 -2.40
N LEU A 39 -1.44 3.35 -1.12
CA LEU A 39 -2.56 3.47 -0.18
C LEU A 39 -3.25 4.84 -0.27
N GLY A 40 -2.53 5.91 -0.54
CA GLY A 40 -3.09 7.27 -0.64
C GLY A 40 -2.14 8.34 -0.13
N ARG A 41 -2.57 9.61 -0.12
CA ARG A 41 -1.75 10.74 0.35
C ARG A 41 -1.58 10.71 1.87
N VAL A 42 -0.40 11.10 2.34
CA VAL A 42 -0.06 11.16 3.77
C VAL A 42 -0.89 12.24 4.47
N ASP A 43 -1.24 13.31 3.77
CA ASP A 43 -2.05 14.42 4.31
C ASP A 43 -3.52 14.04 4.52
N VAL A 44 -4.00 13.02 3.78
CA VAL A 44 -5.39 12.52 3.86
C VAL A 44 -5.48 11.33 4.79
N ILE A 45 -4.48 10.44 4.76
CA ILE A 45 -4.47 9.19 5.53
C ILE A 45 -3.44 9.31 6.65
N ASN A 46 -3.93 9.36 7.90
CA ASN A 46 -3.06 9.36 9.07
C ASN A 46 -2.22 8.06 9.15
N VAL A 47 -1.14 8.11 9.91
CA VAL A 47 -0.21 6.97 10.06
C VAL A 47 -0.89 5.71 10.64
N ARG A 48 -1.82 5.85 11.60
CA ARG A 48 -2.53 4.70 12.19
C ARG A 48 -3.39 3.98 11.16
N GLU A 49 -4.12 4.75 10.36
CA GLU A 49 -5.00 4.24 9.32
C GLU A 49 -4.18 3.66 8.17
N ALA A 50 -3.08 4.30 7.80
CA ALA A 50 -2.12 3.76 6.84
C ALA A 50 -1.55 2.41 7.31
N ARG A 51 -1.25 2.25 8.61
CA ARG A 51 -0.81 0.97 9.19
C ARG A 51 -1.91 -0.10 9.17
N ARG A 52 -3.17 0.28 9.46
CA ARG A 52 -4.32 -0.64 9.38
C ARG A 52 -4.48 -1.17 7.95
N LEU A 53 -4.58 -0.24 6.99
CA LEU A 53 -4.67 -0.56 5.57
C LEU A 53 -3.46 -1.38 5.10
N ALA A 54 -2.25 -1.05 5.56
CA ALA A 54 -1.06 -1.80 5.21
C ALA A 54 -1.14 -3.26 5.64
N LYS A 55 -1.60 -3.55 6.86
CA LYS A 55 -1.78 -4.92 7.34
C LYS A 55 -2.80 -5.70 6.51
N GLU A 56 -3.92 -5.07 6.15
CA GLU A 56 -4.94 -5.69 5.30
C GLU A 56 -4.40 -5.99 3.91
N ASN A 57 -3.70 -5.04 3.30
CA ASN A 57 -3.08 -5.21 1.98
C ASN A 57 -1.97 -6.26 1.99
N LEU A 58 -1.17 -6.33 3.06
CA LEU A 58 -0.17 -7.38 3.26
C LEU A 58 -0.83 -8.75 3.40
N ALA A 59 -1.93 -8.87 4.13
CA ALA A 59 -2.69 -10.11 4.25
C ALA A 59 -3.26 -10.56 2.90
N LEU A 60 -3.81 -9.64 2.10
CA LEU A 60 -4.29 -9.93 0.74
C LEU A 60 -3.15 -10.41 -0.18
N LEU A 61 -2.00 -9.72 -0.16
CA LEU A 61 -0.82 -10.13 -0.94
C LEU A 61 -0.27 -11.49 -0.47
N ALA A 62 -0.34 -11.78 0.83
CA ALA A 62 0.00 -13.08 1.39
C ALA A 62 -1.00 -14.17 0.99
N SER A 63 -2.27 -13.84 0.76
CA SER A 63 -3.26 -14.74 0.15
C SER A 63 -3.15 -14.84 -1.38
N GLY A 64 -2.22 -14.11 -1.99
CA GLY A 64 -2.03 -14.10 -3.45
C GLY A 64 -3.02 -13.22 -4.21
N ILE A 65 -3.74 -12.34 -3.52
CA ILE A 65 -4.71 -11.39 -4.11
C ILE A 65 -4.03 -10.04 -4.27
N ASN A 66 -4.07 -9.46 -5.48
CA ASN A 66 -3.48 -8.14 -5.73
C ASN A 66 -4.48 -7.01 -5.38
N PRO A 67 -4.22 -6.20 -4.34
CA PRO A 67 -5.16 -5.17 -3.89
C PRO A 67 -5.32 -4.02 -4.89
N ASN A 68 -4.34 -3.81 -5.78
CA ASN A 68 -4.42 -2.78 -6.81
C ASN A 68 -5.58 -3.03 -7.80
N GLN A 69 -5.98 -4.29 -8.01
CA GLN A 69 -7.13 -4.61 -8.84
C GLN A 69 -8.45 -4.17 -8.18
N LYS A 70 -8.63 -4.45 -6.88
CA LYS A 70 -9.83 -4.02 -6.14
C LYS A 70 -10.00 -2.50 -6.16
N ARG A 71 -8.92 -1.76 -5.88
CA ARG A 71 -8.95 -0.29 -5.87
C ARG A 71 -9.24 0.31 -7.25
N LYS A 72 -8.74 -0.31 -8.33
CA LYS A 72 -9.08 0.10 -9.70
C LYS A 72 -10.55 -0.16 -10.04
N THR A 73 -11.17 -1.17 -9.45
CA THR A 73 -12.59 -1.47 -9.63
C THR A 73 -13.47 -0.46 -8.91
N GLU A 74 -13.13 -0.05 -7.68
CA GLU A 74 -13.87 0.99 -6.95
C GLU A 74 -13.79 2.37 -7.65
N LEU A 75 -12.60 2.79 -8.08
CA LEU A 75 -12.41 4.09 -8.78
C LEU A 75 -13.07 4.17 -10.17
N ARG A 76 -13.55 3.06 -10.73
CA ARG A 76 -14.20 3.01 -12.06
C ARG A 76 -15.72 2.89 -11.94
N ALA A 77 -16.24 2.74 -10.74
CA ALA A 77 -17.68 2.63 -10.46
C ALA A 77 -18.32 3.97 -10.05
N GLU A 78 -17.53 5.04 -9.95
CA GLU A 78 -18.00 6.44 -9.84
C GLU A 78 -17.99 7.15 -11.20
#